data_AF-A0A4Y7ZRI4-F1
#
_entry.id   AF-A0A4Y7ZRI4-F1
#
_cell.length_a   1.000
_cell.length_b   1.000
_cell.length_c   1.000
_cell.angle_alpha   90.00
_cell.angle_beta   90.00
_cell.angle_gamma   90.00
#
_symmetry.space_group_name_H-M   'P 1'
#
loop_
_entity.id
_entity.type
_entity.pdbx_description
1 polymer ?
#
loop_
_entity_poly.entity_id
_entity_poly.type
_entity_poly.pdbx_seq_one_letter_code
_entity_poly.pdbx_strand_id
1 'polypeptide(L)'
;MCVLGIMKEMAKECESFESDRHLLATSMRFFVDLDLLRHRREELKETLELLLLNECLGAIRLEYLINEFIEEADDLEHIFDELTEDHIDAKLHFSLLIRTLQCTASFFETVLNMFNNLQQTNH
;
A
#
# COMPACT_ATOMS: atom_id res chain seq x y z
N MET A 1 -9.59 3.44 14.59
CA MET A 1 -9.57 4.77 13.92
C MET A 1 -10.69 4.79 12.88
N CYS A 2 -11.34 5.91 12.57
CA CYS A 2 -12.26 5.97 11.41
C CYS A 2 -11.49 6.45 10.16
N VAL A 3 -11.95 6.16 8.94
CA VAL A 3 -11.25 6.61 7.71
C VAL A 3 -11.10 8.11 7.63
N LEU A 4 -12.10 8.87 8.11
CA LEU A 4 -11.97 10.33 8.24
C LEU A 4 -10.83 10.76 9.18
N GLY A 5 -10.51 9.96 10.20
CA GLY A 5 -9.37 10.18 11.09
C GLY A 5 -8.05 9.98 10.36
N ILE A 6 -7.95 8.90 9.58
CA ILE A 6 -6.75 8.58 8.79
C ILE A 6 -6.55 9.59 7.69
N MET A 7 -7.59 9.93 6.93
CA MET A 7 -7.52 10.98 5.91
C MET A 7 -7.11 12.34 6.49
N LYS A 8 -7.48 12.64 7.75
CA LYS A 8 -7.04 13.87 8.45
C LYS A 8 -5.58 13.81 8.89
N GLU A 9 -5.06 12.64 9.24
CA GLU A 9 -3.63 12.45 9.51
C GLU A 9 -2.85 12.54 8.20
N MET A 10 -3.31 11.86 7.16
CA MET A 10 -2.73 11.88 5.82
C MET A 10 -2.71 13.28 5.18
N ALA A 11 -3.80 14.04 5.29
CA ALA A 11 -3.86 15.39 4.71
C ALA A 11 -2.95 16.41 5.42
N LYS A 12 -2.45 16.10 6.63
CA LYS A 12 -1.53 16.98 7.37
C LYS A 12 -0.08 16.81 6.97
N GLU A 13 0.26 15.73 6.27
CA GLU A 13 1.64 15.36 5.95
C GLU A 13 1.77 15.16 4.44
N CYS A 14 2.35 16.13 3.74
CA CYS A 14 2.49 16.01 2.28
C CYS A 14 3.64 16.87 1.73
N GLU A 15 4.91 16.54 2.02
CA GLU A 15 6.07 17.27 1.45
C GLU A 15 7.33 16.41 1.17
N SER A 16 7.39 15.09 1.46
CA SER A 16 8.62 14.29 1.26
C SER A 16 8.42 12.76 1.17
N PHE A 17 9.43 12.03 0.66
CA PHE A 17 9.46 10.55 0.56
C PHE A 17 9.19 9.84 1.90
N GLU A 18 9.73 10.38 2.99
CA GLU A 18 9.50 9.85 4.34
C GLU A 18 8.04 10.01 4.77
N SER A 19 7.41 11.12 4.34
CA SER A 19 5.98 11.38 4.49
C SER A 19 5.17 10.33 3.74
N ASP A 20 5.51 10.04 2.48
CA ASP A 20 4.79 9.06 1.66
C ASP A 20 4.88 7.65 2.26
N ARG A 21 6.05 7.27 2.77
CA ARG A 21 6.27 6.00 3.48
C ARG A 21 5.42 5.90 4.75
N HIS A 22 5.39 6.97 5.56
CA HIS A 22 4.60 7.00 6.80
C HIS A 22 3.10 6.97 6.52
N LEU A 23 2.66 7.68 5.49
CA LEU A 23 1.28 7.76 5.02
C LEU A 23 0.78 6.39 4.53
N LEU A 24 1.60 5.68 3.74
CA LEU A 24 1.37 4.31 3.31
C LEU A 24 1.28 3.35 4.49
N ALA A 25 2.26 3.38 5.40
CA ALA A 25 2.28 2.52 6.58
C ALA A 25 1.04 2.74 7.48
N THR A 26 0.65 3.99 7.71
CA THR A 26 -0.53 4.33 8.52
C THR A 26 -1.82 3.81 7.88
N SER A 27 -1.96 3.95 6.56
CA SER A 27 -3.11 3.44 5.81
C SER A 27 -3.19 1.92 5.85
N MET A 28 -2.08 1.22 5.55
CA MET A 28 -2.02 -0.24 5.61
C MET A 28 -2.34 -0.80 7.00
N ARG A 29 -1.79 -0.20 8.06
CA ARG A 29 -2.07 -0.59 9.45
C ARG A 29 -3.57 -0.60 9.75
N PHE A 30 -4.27 0.43 9.31
CA PHE A 30 -5.72 0.50 9.51
C PHE A 30 -6.48 -0.63 8.80
N PHE A 31 -6.11 -0.96 7.56
CA PHE A 31 -6.78 -2.01 6.81
C PHE A 31 -6.48 -3.41 7.36
N VAL A 32 -5.26 -3.64 7.85
CA VAL A 32 -4.87 -4.86 8.58
C VAL A 32 -5.69 -5.02 9.86
N ASP A 33 -5.86 -3.94 10.63
CA ASP A 33 -6.63 -3.96 11.88
C ASP A 33 -8.13 -4.21 11.67
N LEU A 34 -8.65 -3.95 10.46
CA LEU A 34 -10.05 -4.16 10.09
C LEU A 34 -10.33 -5.46 9.31
N ASP A 35 -9.32 -6.31 9.07
CA ASP A 35 -9.44 -7.57 8.32
C ASP A 35 -10.11 -7.39 6.93
N LEU A 36 -10.02 -6.20 6.32
CA LEU A 36 -10.66 -5.91 5.02
C LEU A 36 -10.09 -6.75 3.88
N LEU A 37 -8.81 -7.14 3.99
CA LEU A 37 -8.12 -8.04 3.08
C LEU A 37 -7.77 -9.35 3.78
N ARG A 38 -8.79 -10.08 4.23
CA ARG A 38 -8.64 -11.26 5.09
C ARG A 38 -7.71 -12.35 4.53
N HIS A 39 -7.60 -12.46 3.21
CA HIS A 39 -6.71 -13.40 2.53
C HIS A 39 -5.26 -12.90 2.36
N ARG A 40 -5.02 -11.59 2.52
CA ARG A 40 -3.73 -10.93 2.27
C ARG A 40 -3.16 -10.23 3.50
N ARG A 41 -3.75 -10.51 4.66
CA ARG A 41 -3.42 -9.84 5.93
C ARG A 41 -1.96 -10.06 6.32
N GLU A 42 -1.44 -11.27 6.13
CA GLU A 42 -0.05 -11.58 6.49
C GLU A 42 0.93 -10.85 5.57
N GLU A 43 0.68 -10.82 4.27
CA GLU A 43 1.50 -10.08 3.30
C GLU A 43 1.46 -8.56 3.52
N LEU A 44 0.29 -8.01 3.85
CA LEU A 44 0.15 -6.60 4.22
C LEU A 44 0.88 -6.27 5.52
N LYS A 45 0.86 -7.19 6.49
CA LYS A 45 1.56 -7.02 7.75
C LYS A 45 3.08 -7.07 7.56
N GLU A 46 3.59 -8.02 6.79
CA GLU A 46 5.00 -8.07 6.39
C GLU A 46 5.41 -6.78 5.67
N THR A 47 4.61 -6.33 4.71
CA THR A 47 4.85 -5.09 3.96
C THR A 47 4.84 -3.86 4.87
N LEU A 48 3.89 -3.77 5.79
CA LEU A 48 3.84 -2.71 6.80
C LEU A 48 5.10 -2.72 7.67
N GLU A 49 5.51 -3.90 8.16
CA GLU A 49 6.73 -4.06 8.95
C GLU A 49 7.95 -3.57 8.17
N LEU A 50 8.05 -3.85 6.87
CA LEU A 50 9.11 -3.37 5.99
C LEU A 50 9.07 -1.86 5.71
N LEU A 51 7.88 -1.26 5.63
CA LEU A 51 7.78 0.20 5.50
C LEU A 51 8.21 0.90 6.81
N LEU A 52 8.05 0.23 7.95
CA LEU A 52 8.43 0.73 9.27
C LEU A 52 9.89 0.41 9.66
N LEU A 53 10.47 -0.64 9.09
CA LEU A 53 11.81 -1.15 9.41
C LEU A 53 12.73 -0.97 8.20
N ASN A 54 13.97 -0.53 8.41
CA ASN A 54 14.95 -0.34 7.31
C ASN A 54 15.52 -1.67 6.75
N GLU A 55 14.74 -2.75 6.70
CA GLU A 55 15.20 -4.05 6.21
C GLU A 55 14.83 -4.25 4.72
N CYS A 56 15.81 -4.63 3.89
CA CYS A 56 15.60 -4.85 2.47
C CYS A 56 15.06 -6.26 2.19
N LEU A 57 13.88 -6.33 1.58
CA LEU A 57 13.43 -7.53 0.85
C LEU A 57 14.31 -7.79 -0.37
N GLY A 58 14.45 -9.06 -0.77
CA GLY A 58 15.07 -9.42 -2.04
C GLY A 58 14.20 -9.04 -3.24
N ALA A 59 14.85 -8.74 -4.37
CA ALA A 59 14.21 -8.30 -5.62
C ALA A 59 13.04 -9.20 -6.08
N ILE A 60 13.19 -10.53 -6.01
CA ILE A 60 12.15 -11.50 -6.41
C ILE A 60 10.88 -11.33 -5.57
N ARG A 61 11.01 -11.07 -4.26
CA ARG A 61 9.86 -10.87 -3.38
C ARG A 61 9.19 -9.52 -3.66
N LEU A 62 9.96 -8.49 -4.00
CA LEU A 62 9.40 -7.19 -4.40
C LEU A 62 8.59 -7.33 -5.71
N GLU A 63 9.12 -7.98 -6.73
CA GLU A 63 8.40 -8.22 -7.99
C GLU A 63 7.08 -8.98 -7.79
N TYR A 64 7.10 -10.01 -6.94
CA TYR A 64 5.89 -10.75 -6.58
C TYR A 64 4.85 -9.85 -5.90
N LEU A 65 5.27 -9.07 -4.90
CA LEU A 65 4.37 -8.17 -4.16
C LEU A 65 3.84 -7.03 -5.04
N ILE A 66 4.63 -6.51 -5.98
CA ILE A 66 4.17 -5.49 -6.95
C ILE A 66 3.00 -6.03 -7.76
N ASN A 67 3.16 -7.21 -8.39
CA ASN A 67 2.12 -7.79 -9.22
C ASN A 67 0.86 -8.10 -8.40
N GLU A 68 1.01 -8.68 -7.22
CA GLU A 68 -0.14 -9.02 -6.35
C GLU A 68 -0.89 -7.76 -5.88
N PHE A 69 -0.19 -6.68 -5.51
CA PHE A 69 -0.86 -5.43 -5.10
C PHE A 69 -1.53 -4.71 -6.26
N ILE A 70 -0.99 -4.81 -7.48
CA ILE A 70 -1.63 -4.28 -8.69
C ILE A 70 -2.90 -5.10 -9.00
N GLU A 71 -2.80 -6.43 -9.05
CA GLU A 71 -3.95 -7.31 -9.32
C GLU A 71 -5.08 -7.08 -8.33
N GLU A 72 -4.78 -6.99 -7.03
CA GLU A 72 -5.79 -6.73 -5.99
C GLU A 72 -6.40 -5.32 -6.12
N ALA A 73 -5.61 -4.32 -6.50
CA ALA A 73 -6.13 -2.97 -6.73
C ALA A 73 -7.08 -2.95 -7.94
N ASP A 74 -6.72 -3.62 -9.03
CA ASP A 74 -7.51 -3.71 -10.25
C ASP A 74 -8.82 -4.49 -10.01
N ASP A 75 -8.76 -5.61 -9.27
CA ASP A 75 -9.93 -6.39 -8.88
C ASP A 75 -10.90 -5.55 -8.04
N LEU A 76 -10.39 -4.83 -7.04
CA LEU A 76 -11.19 -3.94 -6.20
C LEU A 76 -11.78 -2.76 -6.97
N GLU A 77 -11.05 -2.20 -7.94
CA GLU A 77 -11.55 -1.13 -8.81
C GLU A 77 -12.65 -1.64 -9.74
N HIS A 78 -12.52 -2.88 -10.23
CA HIS A 78 -13.53 -3.51 -11.09
C HIS A 78 -14.87 -3.72 -10.39
N ILE A 79 -14.85 -4.11 -9.11
CA ILE A 79 -16.05 -4.36 -8.29
C ILE A 79 -16.45 -3.16 -7.41
N PHE A 80 -15.78 -2.02 -7.55
CA PHE A 80 -15.88 -0.87 -6.64
C PHE A 80 -17.31 -0.33 -6.50
N ASP A 81 -18.00 -0.12 -7.62
CA ASP A 81 -19.35 0.43 -7.60
C ASP A 81 -20.35 -0.55 -6.97
N GLU A 82 -20.16 -1.86 -7.16
CA GLU A 82 -20.99 -2.91 -6.54
C GLU A 82 -20.77 -2.99 -5.02
N LEU A 83 -19.53 -2.82 -4.55
CA LEU A 83 -19.19 -2.88 -3.12
C LEU A 83 -19.58 -1.62 -2.33
N THR A 84 -19.79 -0.49 -3.03
CA THR A 84 -19.92 0.83 -2.39
C THR A 84 -21.25 1.51 -2.65
N GLU A 85 -22.18 0.83 -3.32
CA GLU A 85 -23.53 1.32 -3.62
C GLU A 85 -24.19 1.86 -2.34
N ASP A 86 -24.60 3.13 -2.38
CA ASP A 86 -25.26 3.88 -1.29
C ASP A 86 -24.50 4.00 0.04
N HIS A 87 -23.20 3.68 0.09
CA HIS A 87 -22.39 3.73 1.30
C HIS A 87 -21.16 4.64 1.14
N ILE A 88 -21.32 5.92 1.47
CA ILE A 88 -20.25 6.95 1.38
C ILE A 88 -18.98 6.53 2.14
N ASP A 89 -19.14 5.97 3.34
CA ASP A 89 -18.00 5.49 4.13
C ASP A 89 -17.30 4.30 3.46
N ALA A 90 -18.07 3.35 2.91
CA ALA A 90 -17.50 2.24 2.14
C ALA A 90 -16.76 2.75 0.90
N LYS A 91 -17.34 3.72 0.17
CA LYS A 91 -16.72 4.36 -0.99
C LYS A 91 -15.37 4.97 -0.64
N LEU A 92 -15.31 5.73 0.46
CA LEU A 92 -14.06 6.30 0.97
C LEU A 92 -13.06 5.23 1.39
N HIS A 93 -13.51 4.18 2.08
CA HIS A 93 -12.66 3.07 2.52
C HIS A 93 -12.02 2.35 1.35
N PHE A 94 -12.81 1.94 0.35
CA PHE A 94 -12.33 1.22 -0.82
C PHE A 94 -11.47 2.10 -1.72
N SER A 95 -11.80 3.38 -1.90
CA SER A 95 -10.93 4.31 -2.66
C SER A 95 -9.57 4.48 -1.99
N LEU A 96 -9.56 4.57 -0.65
CA LEU A 96 -8.31 4.66 0.11
C LEU A 96 -7.51 3.36 0.03
N LEU A 97 -8.19 2.21 0.05
CA LEU A 97 -7.57 0.89 -0.08
C LEU A 97 -6.91 0.71 -1.44
N ILE A 98 -7.65 0.92 -2.54
CA ILE A 98 -7.14 0.84 -3.92
C ILE A 98 -5.91 1.73 -4.07
N ARG A 99 -5.99 2.98 -3.61
CA ARG A 99 -4.87 3.92 -3.68
C ARG A 99 -3.67 3.47 -2.83
N THR A 100 -3.90 2.88 -1.67
CA THR A 100 -2.83 2.34 -0.82
C THR A 100 -2.10 1.21 -1.52
N LEU A 101 -2.83 0.29 -2.16
CA LEU A 101 -2.26 -0.83 -2.91
C LEU A 101 -1.42 -0.34 -4.10
N GLN A 102 -1.97 0.57 -4.91
CA GLN A 102 -1.27 1.18 -6.06
C GLN A 102 0.00 1.95 -5.65
N CYS A 103 -0.08 2.77 -4.60
CA CYS A 103 1.08 3.49 -4.08
C CYS A 103 2.14 2.54 -3.50
N THR A 104 1.73 1.44 -2.87
CA THR A 104 2.65 0.41 -2.36
C THR A 104 3.41 -0.26 -3.51
N ALA A 105 2.71 -0.66 -4.57
CA ALA A 105 3.33 -1.23 -5.76
C ALA A 105 4.35 -0.27 -6.39
N SER A 106 3.97 1.00 -6.60
CA SER A 106 4.86 2.02 -7.17
C SER A 106 6.10 2.29 -6.29
N PHE A 107 5.95 2.27 -4.97
CA PHE A 107 7.07 2.36 -4.04
C PHE A 107 8.03 1.17 -4.20
N PHE A 108 7.51 -0.05 -4.27
CA PHE A 108 8.32 -1.25 -4.48
C PHE A 108 9.01 -1.27 -5.84
N GLU A 109 8.37 -0.79 -6.91
CA GLU A 109 9.02 -0.61 -8.21
C GLU A 109 10.21 0.36 -8.09
N THR A 110 10.06 1.44 -7.33
CA THR A 110 11.15 2.40 -7.08
C THR A 110 12.32 1.72 -6.36
N VAL A 111 12.04 0.95 -5.30
CA VAL A 111 13.06 0.20 -4.54
C VAL A 111 13.73 -0.86 -5.42
N LEU A 112 12.97 -1.60 -6.22
CA LEU A 112 13.50 -2.61 -7.14
C LEU A 112 14.41 -1.98 -8.19
N ASN A 113 14.00 -0.85 -8.78
CA ASN A 113 14.82 -0.10 -9.73
C ASN A 113 16.12 0.41 -9.08
N MET A 114 16.06 0.91 -7.85
CA MET A 114 17.26 1.30 -7.11
C MET A 114 18.20 0.10 -6.88
N PHE A 115 17.64 -1.06 -6.50
CA PHE A 115 18.41 -2.29 -6.30
C PHE A 115 19.11 -2.76 -7.58
N ASN A 116 18.37 -2.79 -8.70
CA ASN A 116 18.89 -3.17 -10.01
C ASN A 116 19.98 -2.20 -10.50
N ASN A 117 19.81 -0.89 -10.30
CA ASN A 117 20.81 0.11 -10.67
C ASN A 117 22.08 0.00 -9.83
N LEU A 118 21.97 -0.33 -8.53
CA LEU A 118 23.11 -0.59 -7.65
C LEU A 118 23.87 -1.87 -8.04
N GLN A 119 23.17 -2.90 -8.52
CA GLN A 119 23.83 -4.11 -9.03
C GLN A 119 24.55 -3.85 -10.36
N GLN A 120 23.97 -3.04 -11.24
CA GLN A 120 24.59 -2.69 -12.53
C GLN A 120 25.80 -1.75 -12.40
N THR A 121 25.83 -0.88 -11.39
CA THR A 121 26.95 0.06 -11.16
C THR A 121 28.13 -0.55 -10.40
N ASN A 122 27.94 -1.72 -9.77
CA ASN A 122 28.99 -2.48 -9.08
C ASN A 122 29.63 -3.59 -9.96
N HIS A 123 29.28 -3.64 -11.25
CA HIS A 123 29.90 -4.48 -12.28
C HIS A 123 30.68 -3.62 -13.28
#